data_AF-A0A6N3FNF6-F1
#
_entry.id   AF-A0A6N3FNF6-F1
#
_cell.length_a   1.000
_cell.length_b   1.000
_cell.length_c   1.000
_cell.angle_alpha   90.00
_cell.angle_beta   90.00
_cell.angle_gamma   90.00
#
_symmetry.space_group_name_H-M   'P 1'
#
loop_
_entity.id
_entity.type
_entity.pdbx_description
1 polymer ?
#
loop_
_entity_poly.entity_id
_entity_poly.type
_entity_poly.pdbx_seq_one_letter_code
_entity_poly.pdbx_strand_id
1 'polypeptide(L)'
;MVKKSNWANDEDVKLIELFNLGYTSKEIGAELNRTKEAVQKRIQLFKKKKIICEKNRKLKQIECREIKKAINRESSKFLSNRATIKACISAYKNNSMGDLVLDKKKAKEQGIAFPIDMPGVSVNEEIRKFNKFEEKNGKLDLIKYVKSEAERLRELQKEVRKGIEEISV
;
A
#
# COMPACT_ATOMS: atom_id res chain seq x y z
N MET A 1 4.41 -16.60 -11.01
CA MET A 1 3.54 -17.72 -11.45
C MET A 1 2.80 -18.27 -10.25
N VAL A 2 1.50 -18.53 -10.39
CA VAL A 2 0.67 -19.08 -9.30
C VAL A 2 0.88 -20.60 -9.19
N LYS A 3 1.01 -21.12 -7.97
CA LYS A 3 1.22 -22.55 -7.72
C LYS A 3 -0.03 -23.37 -8.10
N LYS A 4 0.16 -24.39 -8.95
CA LYS A 4 -0.89 -25.36 -9.37
C LYS A 4 -0.71 -26.76 -8.77
N SER A 5 0.33 -26.98 -7.96
CA SER A 5 0.62 -28.26 -7.30
C SER A 5 -0.45 -28.63 -6.26
N ASN A 6 -0.44 -29.87 -5.78
CA ASN A 6 -1.29 -30.27 -4.65
C ASN A 6 -0.93 -29.49 -3.37
N TRP A 7 -1.87 -29.46 -2.41
CA TRP A 7 -1.65 -28.87 -1.10
C TRP A 7 -0.68 -29.74 -0.30
N ALA A 8 0.37 -29.12 0.23
CA ALA A 8 1.30 -29.74 1.15
C ALA A 8 0.89 -29.44 2.60
N ASN A 9 1.33 -30.28 3.54
CA ASN A 9 0.92 -30.17 4.95
C ASN A 9 1.40 -28.87 5.60
N ASP A 10 2.57 -28.37 5.21
CA ASP A 10 3.12 -27.07 5.62
C ASP A 10 2.25 -25.90 5.13
N GLU A 11 1.79 -25.95 3.86
CA GLU A 11 0.87 -24.95 3.30
C GLU A 11 -0.47 -24.93 4.04
N ASP A 12 -0.95 -26.08 4.50
CA ASP A 12 -2.17 -26.20 5.29
C ASP A 12 -2.03 -25.58 6.68
N VAL A 13 -0.92 -25.84 7.38
CA VAL A 13 -0.62 -25.23 8.68
C VAL A 13 -0.58 -23.71 8.54
N LYS A 14 0.17 -23.20 7.55
CA LYS A 14 0.26 -21.75 7.31
C LYS A 14 -1.09 -21.14 6.93
N LEU A 15 -1.93 -21.86 6.18
CA LEU A 15 -3.29 -21.41 5.87
C LEU A 15 -4.15 -21.27 7.12
N ILE A 16 -4.09 -22.24 8.04
CA ILE A 16 -4.86 -22.22 9.29
C ILE A 16 -4.41 -21.06 10.17
N GLU A 17 -3.11 -20.84 10.30
CA GLU A 17 -2.53 -19.71 11.04
C GLU A 17 -3.04 -18.36 10.50
N LEU A 18 -2.88 -18.13 9.20
CA LEU A 18 -3.33 -16.88 8.56
C LEU A 18 -4.85 -16.69 8.69
N PHE A 19 -5.62 -17.77 8.57
CA PHE A 19 -7.07 -17.73 8.77
C PHE A 19 -7.43 -17.29 10.20
N ASN A 20 -6.75 -17.84 11.21
CA ASN A 20 -6.98 -17.49 12.61
C ASN A 20 -6.53 -16.06 12.94
N LEU A 21 -5.53 -15.53 12.23
CA LEU A 21 -5.10 -14.13 12.32
C LEU A 21 -6.10 -13.13 11.69
N GLY A 22 -7.18 -13.61 11.06
CA GLY A 22 -8.21 -12.74 10.49
C GLY A 22 -8.04 -12.47 8.99
N TYR A 23 -7.08 -13.08 8.31
CA TYR A 23 -6.82 -12.82 6.90
C TYR A 23 -7.99 -13.26 6.02
N THR A 24 -8.19 -12.56 4.91
CA THR A 24 -9.14 -12.92 3.86
C THR A 24 -8.54 -13.95 2.91
N SER A 25 -9.39 -14.71 2.20
CA SER A 25 -8.91 -15.69 1.22
C SER A 25 -8.06 -15.08 0.10
N LYS A 26 -8.24 -13.78 -0.19
CA LYS A 26 -7.41 -13.06 -1.16
C LYS A 26 -6.00 -12.82 -0.61
N GLU A 27 -5.90 -12.34 0.62
CA GLU A 27 -4.61 -12.06 1.29
C GLU A 27 -3.83 -13.37 1.55
N ILE A 28 -4.52 -14.42 2.02
CA ILE A 28 -3.93 -15.75 2.18
C ILE A 28 -3.41 -16.28 0.84
N GLY A 29 -4.17 -16.06 -0.25
CA GLY A 29 -3.74 -16.45 -1.59
C GLY A 29 -2.47 -15.72 -2.04
N ALA A 30 -2.37 -14.41 -1.78
CA ALA A 30 -1.17 -13.64 -2.07
C ALA A 30 0.05 -14.15 -1.28
N GLU A 31 -0.13 -14.44 0.01
CA GLU A 31 0.92 -14.92 0.91
C GLU A 31 1.41 -16.34 0.56
N LEU A 32 0.51 -17.21 0.10
CA LEU A 32 0.83 -18.59 -0.29
C LEU A 32 1.12 -18.75 -1.79
N ASN A 33 1.03 -17.66 -2.56
CA ASN A 33 1.13 -17.65 -4.02
C ASN A 33 0.14 -18.65 -4.69
N ARG A 34 -1.11 -18.63 -4.21
CA ARG A 34 -2.25 -19.45 -4.64
C ARG A 34 -3.41 -18.55 -5.09
N THR A 35 -4.30 -19.08 -5.93
CA THR A 35 -5.52 -18.33 -6.29
C THR A 35 -6.47 -18.25 -5.10
N LYS A 36 -7.27 -17.18 -5.05
CA LYS A 36 -8.33 -16.98 -4.06
C LYS A 36 -9.29 -18.18 -4.02
N GLU A 37 -9.65 -18.71 -5.18
CA GLU A 37 -10.60 -19.81 -5.35
C GLU A 37 -10.05 -21.12 -4.76
N ALA A 38 -8.75 -21.39 -4.95
CA ALA A 38 -8.10 -22.57 -4.36
C ALA A 38 -8.10 -22.49 -2.83
N VAL A 39 -7.78 -21.32 -2.28
CA VAL A 39 -7.81 -21.07 -0.82
C VAL A 39 -9.23 -21.21 -0.29
N GLN A 40 -10.24 -20.66 -0.97
CA GLN A 40 -11.65 -20.78 -0.56
C GLN A 40 -12.10 -22.24 -0.49
N LYS A 41 -11.78 -23.05 -1.51
CA LYS A 41 -12.09 -24.49 -1.51
C LYS A 41 -11.42 -25.21 -0.34
N ARG A 42 -10.15 -24.88 -0.03
CA ARG A 42 -9.42 -25.48 1.10
C ARG A 42 -10.03 -25.10 2.45
N ILE A 43 -10.37 -23.82 2.65
CA ILE A 43 -11.07 -23.33 3.84
C ILE A 43 -12.41 -24.05 4.03
N GLN A 44 -13.20 -24.23 2.96
CA GLN A 44 -14.47 -24.95 3.05
C GLN A 44 -14.28 -26.40 3.52
N LEU A 45 -13.23 -27.08 3.05
CA LEU A 45 -12.87 -28.42 3.53
C LEU A 45 -12.55 -28.43 5.03
N PHE A 46 -11.74 -27.48 5.50
CA PHE A 46 -11.37 -27.38 6.91
C PHE A 46 -12.54 -27.01 7.82
N LYS A 47 -13.49 -26.21 7.34
CA LYS A 47 -14.75 -25.95 8.05
C LYS A 47 -15.58 -27.22 8.21
N LYS A 48 -15.73 -28.01 7.15
CA LYS A 48 -16.44 -29.31 7.21
C LYS A 48 -15.77 -30.27 8.20
N LYS A 49 -14.43 -30.28 8.24
CA LYS A 49 -13.63 -31.06 9.20
C LYS A 49 -13.58 -30.46 10.62
N LYS A 50 -14.23 -29.32 10.86
CA LYS A 50 -14.22 -28.57 12.14
C LYS A 50 -12.81 -28.20 12.67
N ILE A 51 -11.83 -28.07 11.78
CA ILE A 51 -10.46 -27.66 12.13
C ILE A 51 -10.38 -26.14 12.36
N ILE A 52 -11.19 -25.37 11.62
CA ILE A 52 -11.22 -23.91 11.67
C ILE A 52 -12.62 -23.38 11.98
N CYS A 53 -12.69 -22.26 12.70
CA CYS A 53 -13.94 -21.64 13.14
C CYS A 53 -14.09 -20.22 12.58
N GLU A 54 -15.18 -19.96 11.85
CA GLU A 54 -15.46 -18.64 11.27
C GLU A 54 -15.74 -17.58 12.34
N LYS A 55 -16.31 -17.96 13.48
CA LYS A 55 -16.59 -17.02 14.58
C LYS A 55 -15.31 -16.39 15.10
N ASN A 56 -14.27 -17.21 15.32
CA ASN A 56 -12.96 -16.75 15.80
C ASN A 56 -12.30 -15.80 14.80
N ARG A 57 -12.35 -16.13 13.51
CA ARG A 57 -11.84 -15.25 12.45
C ARG A 57 -12.53 -13.89 12.44
N LYS A 58 -13.87 -13.86 12.54
CA LYS A 58 -14.64 -12.61 12.56
C LYS A 58 -14.30 -11.75 13.77
N LEU A 59 -14.14 -12.35 14.95
CA LEU A 59 -13.72 -11.63 16.15
C LEU A 59 -12.35 -10.98 15.95
N LYS A 60 -11.38 -11.73 15.39
CA LYS A 60 -10.04 -11.18 15.11
C LYS A 60 -10.06 -10.05 14.08
N GLN A 61 -10.90 -10.14 13.06
CA GLN A 61 -11.07 -9.07 12.07
C GLN A 61 -11.63 -7.78 12.70
N ILE A 62 -12.59 -7.91 13.61
CA ILE A 62 -13.14 -6.76 14.35
C ILE A 62 -12.05 -6.15 15.22
N GLU A 63 -11.31 -6.96 15.97
CA GLU A 63 -10.19 -6.52 16.80
C GLU A 63 -9.16 -5.72 15.98
N CYS A 64 -8.65 -6.30 14.89
CA CYS A 64 -7.69 -5.63 14.00
C CYS A 64 -8.24 -4.30 13.44
N ARG A 65 -9.54 -4.26 13.12
CA ARG A 65 -10.20 -3.04 12.64
C ARG A 65 -10.28 -1.97 13.72
N GLU A 66 -10.67 -2.32 14.94
CA GLU A 66 -10.76 -1.36 16.04
C GLU A 66 -9.37 -0.86 16.47
N ILE A 67 -8.35 -1.74 16.48
CA ILE A 67 -6.95 -1.34 16.70
C ILE A 67 -6.52 -0.33 15.63
N LYS A 68 -6.77 -0.61 14.35
CA LYS A 68 -6.41 0.30 13.26
C LYS A 68 -7.12 1.64 13.36
N LYS A 69 -8.41 1.64 13.73
CA LYS A 69 -9.16 2.88 13.98
C LYS A 69 -8.57 3.68 15.13
N ALA A 70 -8.24 3.04 16.25
CA ALA A 70 -7.63 3.70 17.40
C ALA A 70 -6.28 4.32 17.03
N ILE A 71 -5.41 3.58 16.35
CA ILE A 71 -4.12 4.08 15.84
C ILE A 71 -4.32 5.27 14.91
N ASN A 72 -5.27 5.19 13.97
CA ASN A 72 -5.54 6.28 13.05
C ASN A 72 -6.09 7.51 13.77
N ARG A 73 -6.97 7.32 14.76
CA ARG A 73 -7.51 8.42 15.56
C ARG A 73 -6.41 9.14 16.33
N GLU A 74 -5.54 8.39 17.01
CA GLU A 74 -4.37 8.96 17.71
C GLU A 74 -3.41 9.66 16.74
N SER A 75 -3.05 9.00 15.64
CA SER A 75 -2.16 9.57 14.61
C SER A 75 -2.73 10.85 13.99
N SER A 76 -4.05 10.91 13.78
CA SER A 76 -4.72 12.06 13.17
C SER A 76 -4.80 13.32 14.05
N LYS A 77 -4.50 13.20 15.35
CA LYS A 77 -4.36 14.37 16.24
C LYS A 77 -3.17 15.24 15.88
N PHE A 78 -2.16 14.64 15.24
CA PHE A 78 -0.93 15.32 14.86
C PHE A 78 -0.93 15.67 13.36
N LEU A 79 -0.18 16.71 13.01
CA LEU A 79 0.01 17.09 11.61
C LEU A 79 0.83 16.03 10.89
N SER A 80 0.33 15.58 9.73
CA SER A 80 1.12 14.73 8.84
C SER A 80 2.34 15.47 8.30
N ASN A 81 3.44 14.76 8.02
CA ASN A 81 4.64 15.33 7.39
C ASN A 81 4.30 16.18 6.16
N ARG A 82 3.37 15.70 5.31
CA ARG A 82 2.92 16.43 4.12
C ARG A 82 2.26 17.76 4.47
N ALA A 83 1.40 17.79 5.49
CA ALA A 83 0.75 19.01 5.95
C ALA A 83 1.76 19.99 6.54
N THR A 84 2.71 19.50 7.35
CA THR A 84 3.81 20.30 7.91
C THR A 84 4.67 20.93 6.82
N ILE A 85 5.08 20.15 5.81
CA ILE A 85 5.85 20.65 4.66
C ILE A 85 5.07 21.73 3.90
N LYS A 86 3.78 21.50 3.66
CA LYS A 86 2.93 22.46 2.94
C LYS A 86 2.78 23.78 3.70
N ALA A 87 2.60 23.73 5.01
CA ALA A 87 2.51 24.92 5.85
C ALA A 87 3.85 25.68 5.92
N CYS A 88 4.97 24.96 5.91
CA CYS A 88 6.32 25.52 6.03
C CYS A 88 7.11 25.48 4.72
N ILE A 89 6.45 25.66 3.57
CA ILE A 89 7.07 25.43 2.25
C ILE A 89 8.35 26.26 2.01
N SER A 90 8.42 27.45 2.61
CA SER A 90 9.57 28.36 2.52
C SER A 90 10.85 27.83 3.17
N ALA A 91 10.76 26.82 4.03
CA ALA A 91 11.89 26.12 4.64
C ALA A 91 12.46 25.00 3.76
N TYR A 92 11.78 24.68 2.66
CA TYR A 92 12.16 23.60 1.73
C TYR A 92 12.59 24.16 0.39
N LYS A 93 13.33 23.35 -0.37
CA LYS A 93 13.66 23.58 -1.77
C LYS A 93 13.51 22.32 -2.58
N ASN A 94 13.33 22.47 -3.89
CA ASN A 94 13.33 21.34 -4.81
C ASN A 94 14.77 20.88 -5.07
N ASN A 95 14.98 19.57 -5.11
CA ASN A 95 16.20 18.98 -5.66
C ASN A 95 16.05 18.73 -7.18
N SER A 96 17.11 18.25 -7.83
CA SER A 96 17.10 17.92 -9.27
C SER A 96 16.12 16.81 -9.65
N MET A 97 15.70 15.98 -8.68
CA MET A 97 14.72 14.90 -8.85
C MET A 97 13.28 15.36 -8.56
N GLY A 98 13.07 16.64 -8.26
CA GLY A 98 11.76 17.20 -7.91
C GLY A 98 11.25 16.82 -6.51
N ASP A 99 12.10 16.28 -5.64
CA ASP A 99 11.79 16.07 -4.22
C ASP A 99 11.92 17.40 -3.45
N LEU A 100 11.08 17.60 -2.45
CA LEU A 100 11.18 18.72 -1.51
C LEU A 100 12.12 18.34 -0.35
N VAL A 101 13.19 19.10 -0.16
CA VAL A 101 14.22 18.84 0.87
C VAL A 101 14.40 20.08 1.74
N LEU A 102 14.56 19.87 3.05
CA LEU A 102 14.87 20.97 3.99
C LEU A 102 16.10 21.74 3.55
N ASP A 103 16.00 23.06 3.50
CA ASP A 103 17.09 23.92 3.07
C ASP A 103 18.07 24.21 4.22
N LYS A 104 18.92 23.24 4.51
CA LYS A 104 19.97 23.36 5.52
C LYS A 104 20.98 24.49 5.24
N LYS A 105 21.11 24.93 3.97
CA LYS A 105 22.02 26.04 3.63
C LYS A 105 21.42 27.37 4.09
N LYS A 106 20.16 27.61 3.73
CA LYS A 106 19.37 28.76 4.19
C LYS A 106 19.35 28.87 5.72
N ALA A 107 19.18 27.74 6.41
CA ALA A 107 19.28 27.70 7.88
C ALA A 107 20.62 28.21 8.41
N LYS A 108 21.75 27.76 7.84
CA LYS A 108 23.09 28.21 8.24
C LYS A 108 23.31 29.70 7.97
N GLU A 109 22.92 30.16 6.78
CA GLU A 109 23.09 31.56 6.36
C GLU A 109 22.27 32.52 7.23
N GLN A 110 21.06 32.12 7.61
CA GLN A 110 20.16 32.92 8.45
C GLN A 110 20.39 32.73 9.95
N GLY A 111 21.31 31.83 10.35
CA GLY A 111 21.54 31.49 11.76
C GLY A 111 20.34 30.81 12.44
N ILE A 112 19.48 30.15 11.67
CA ILE A 112 18.25 29.50 12.15
C ILE A 112 18.49 27.99 12.29
N ALA A 113 17.96 27.38 13.35
CA ALA A 113 17.92 25.93 13.52
C ALA A 113 16.52 25.39 13.22
N PHE A 114 16.43 24.30 12.46
CA PHE A 114 15.17 23.58 12.28
C PHE A 114 14.93 22.59 13.43
N PRO A 115 13.69 22.43 13.91
CA PRO A 115 13.34 21.41 14.89
C PRO A 115 13.63 20.00 14.39
N ILE A 116 13.89 19.07 15.31
CA ILE A 116 14.13 17.65 14.99
C ILE A 116 12.93 16.97 14.34
N ASP A 117 11.72 17.39 14.72
CA ASP A 117 10.45 16.87 14.21
C ASP A 117 10.09 17.41 12.83
N MET A 118 10.91 18.31 12.27
CA MET A 118 10.65 18.86 10.94
C MET A 118 10.96 17.82 9.86
N PRO A 119 10.01 17.51 8.96
CA PRO A 119 10.23 16.48 7.95
C PRO A 119 11.47 16.75 7.08
N GLY A 120 12.39 15.80 6.97
CA GLY A 120 13.64 16.02 6.23
C GLY A 120 13.46 16.12 4.71
N VAL A 121 12.60 15.27 4.15
CA VAL A 121 12.41 15.10 2.71
C VAL A 121 10.96 14.68 2.43
N SER A 122 10.36 15.23 1.38
CA SER A 122 9.17 14.69 0.72
C SER A 122 9.53 14.27 -0.69
N VAL A 123 9.43 12.96 -0.94
CA VAL A 123 9.80 12.33 -2.20
C VAL A 123 8.73 12.52 -3.26
N ASN A 124 9.13 12.82 -4.49
CA ASN A 124 8.28 12.77 -5.66
C ASN A 124 8.33 11.36 -6.27
N GLU A 125 7.37 10.53 -5.88
CA GLU A 125 7.25 9.16 -6.39
C GLU A 125 6.93 9.09 -7.89
N GLU A 126 6.27 10.11 -8.45
CA GLU A 126 5.85 10.09 -9.86
C GLU A 126 7.05 10.22 -10.79
N ILE A 127 7.96 11.14 -10.50
CA ILE A 127 9.22 11.31 -11.25
C ILE A 127 10.06 10.03 -11.14
N ARG A 128 10.10 9.37 -9.97
CA ARG A 128 10.85 8.11 -9.82
C ARG A 128 10.24 6.96 -10.61
N LYS A 129 8.90 6.88 -10.67
CA LYS A 129 8.21 5.91 -11.52
C LYS A 129 8.54 6.18 -12.99
N PHE A 130 8.51 7.43 -13.42
CA PHE A 130 8.88 7.83 -14.78
C PHE A 130 10.34 7.46 -15.12
N ASN A 131 11.29 7.88 -14.30
CA ASN A 131 12.72 7.61 -14.51
C ASN A 131 13.05 6.10 -14.49
N LYS A 132 12.25 5.26 -13.82
CA LYS A 132 12.41 3.79 -13.86
C LYS A 132 12.20 3.21 -15.27
N PHE A 133 11.49 3.92 -16.15
CA PHE A 133 11.30 3.54 -17.55
C PHE A 133 12.38 4.09 -18.48
N GLU A 134 13.30 4.92 -17.98
CA GLU A 134 14.51 5.29 -18.72
C GLU A 134 15.58 4.21 -18.54
N GLU A 135 16.01 3.58 -19.64
CA GLU A 135 17.12 2.63 -19.59
C GLU A 135 18.46 3.35 -19.36
N LYS A 136 19.47 2.60 -18.89
CA LYS A 136 20.84 3.05 -18.53
C LYS A 136 21.60 3.88 -19.58
N ASN A 137 21.04 4.07 -20.78
CA ASN A 137 21.62 4.84 -21.89
C ASN A 137 20.81 6.11 -22.24
N GLY A 138 19.90 6.57 -21.36
CA GLY A 138 19.14 7.81 -21.58
C GLY A 138 18.05 7.70 -22.66
N LYS A 139 17.62 6.48 -23.00
CA LYS A 139 16.45 6.25 -23.86
C LYS A 139 15.29 5.75 -23.00
N LEU A 140 14.19 6.49 -23.05
CA LEU A 140 12.91 6.07 -22.50
C LEU A 140 12.40 4.87 -23.28
N ASP A 141 12.11 3.76 -22.60
CA ASP A 141 11.33 2.65 -23.18
C ASP A 141 9.87 3.10 -23.31
N LEU A 142 9.63 3.92 -24.33
CA LEU A 142 8.34 4.54 -24.67
C LEU A 142 7.24 3.48 -24.76
N ILE A 143 7.55 2.29 -25.27
CA ILE A 143 6.58 1.20 -25.41
C ILE A 143 6.12 0.73 -24.03
N LYS A 144 7.05 0.52 -23.10
CA LYS A 144 6.74 0.07 -21.75
C LYS A 144 6.04 1.15 -20.92
N TYR A 145 6.46 2.42 -21.07
CA TYR A 145 5.79 3.56 -20.45
C TYR A 145 4.34 3.71 -20.94
N VAL A 146 4.12 3.72 -22.26
CA VAL A 146 2.78 3.83 -22.87
C VAL A 146 1.88 2.66 -22.45
N LYS A 147 2.40 1.43 -22.39
CA LYS A 147 1.66 0.26 -21.89
C LYS A 147 1.25 0.42 -20.43
N SER A 148 2.16 0.88 -19.57
CA SER A 148 1.90 1.18 -18.15
C SER A 148 0.82 2.25 -17.99
N GLU A 149 0.92 3.36 -18.73
CA GLU A 149 -0.04 4.47 -18.61
C GLU A 149 -1.42 4.09 -19.15
N ALA A 150 -1.49 3.30 -20.23
CA ALA A 150 -2.74 2.74 -20.74
C ALA A 150 -3.42 1.76 -19.76
N GLU A 151 -2.66 1.08 -18.90
CA GLU A 151 -3.22 0.25 -17.83
C GLU A 151 -3.75 1.12 -16.68
N ARG A 152 -3.00 2.15 -16.27
CA ARG A 152 -3.39 3.13 -15.25
C ARG A 152 -4.69 3.86 -15.62
N LEU A 153 -4.83 4.30 -16.87
CA LEU A 153 -6.04 4.94 -17.39
C LEU A 153 -7.26 3.97 -17.38
N ARG A 154 -7.05 2.69 -17.66
CA ARG A 154 -8.10 1.68 -17.59
C ARG A 154 -8.58 1.42 -16.17
N GLU A 155 -7.67 1.45 -15.19
CA GLU A 155 -8.05 1.37 -13.77
C GLU A 155 -8.83 2.60 -13.31
N LEU A 156 -8.36 3.80 -13.67
CA LEU A 156 -9.06 5.05 -13.39
C LEU A 156 -10.47 5.08 -13.97
N GLN A 157 -10.66 4.62 -15.21
CA GLN A 157 -11.99 4.51 -15.82
C GLN A 157 -12.92 3.58 -15.03
N LYS A 158 -12.41 2.48 -14.46
CA LYS A 158 -13.21 1.57 -13.62
C LYS A 158 -13.60 2.23 -12.30
N GLU A 159 -12.68 2.96 -11.67
CA GLU A 159 -12.96 3.68 -10.42
C GLU A 159 -13.99 4.79 -10.62
N VAL A 160 -13.86 5.60 -11.68
CA VAL A 160 -14.82 6.65 -12.02
C VAL A 160 -16.21 6.04 -12.29
N ARG A 161 -16.29 4.94 -13.05
CA ARG A 161 -17.55 4.26 -13.32
C ARG A 161 -18.23 3.78 -12.04
N LYS A 162 -17.45 3.19 -11.14
CA LYS A 162 -17.93 2.74 -9.83
C LYS A 162 -18.44 3.91 -8.97
N GLY A 163 -17.74 5.04 -8.98
CA GLY A 163 -18.17 6.25 -8.27
C GLY A 163 -19.47 6.84 -8.83
N ILE A 164 -19.67 6.80 -10.16
CA ILE A 164 -20.94 7.22 -10.79
C ILE A 164 -22.09 6.31 -10.36
N GLU A 165 -21.88 4.99 -10.35
CA GLU A 165 -22.87 4.01 -9.90
C GLU A 165 -23.25 4.21 -8.42
N GLU A 166 -22.32 4.63 -7.58
CA GLU A 166 -22.55 4.94 -6.16
C GLU A 166 -23.32 6.27 -5.93
N ILE A 167 -23.26 7.22 -6.87
CA ILE A 167 -23.98 8.52 -6.81
C ILE A 167 -25.39 8.42 -7.42
N SER A 168 -25.60 7.49 -8.35
CA SER A 168 -26.86 7.35 -9.08
C SER A 168 -27.94 6.52 -8.35
N VAL A 169 -27.73 6.25 -7.05
CA VAL A 169 -28.65 5.57 -6.10
C VAL A 169 -29.10 6.56 -5.04
#